data_AF-A0A023PYU1-F1
#
_entry.id   AF-A0A023PYU1-F1
#
_cell.length_a   1.000
_cell.length_b   1.000
_cell.length_c   1.000
_cell.angle_alpha   90.00
_cell.angle_beta   90.00
_cell.angle_gamma   90.00
#
_symmetry.space_group_name_H-M   'P 1'
#
loop_
_entity.id
_entity.type
_entity.pdbx_description
1 polymer ?
#
loop_
_entity_poly.entity_id
_entity_poly.type
_entity_poly.pdbx_seq_one_letter_code
_entity_poly.pdbx_strand_id
1 'polypeptide(L)'
;MLGEVTSDDDAVVALNCAELGQSTNSSVSAIRTDMSNKPDLKVVEKGISHSVVKEMSQRLQEQRRVERISACLSKQVRRYQNNLKHSGIEPLKAHSEHMLNELRHQYQQSTESLISDDAGVVLLWPFLEILFTKLELLITAESGQITFADLAAQQKAHALLCQLAGIEANSAETYVINALLGLELDHEFDEETLVIDSEAQDELHTLIKAAINRWEALKDMPIDAFRHMFLQRRGEVKLTANGVSIVVENKPQDVLLMKLPWGLGIVQLPWLDTDLINIEWDYGF
;
A
#
# COMPACT_ATOMS: atom_id res chain seq x y z
N MET A 1 3.46 0.51 -14.73
CA MET A 1 4.58 1.20 -14.06
C MET A 1 4.19 1.33 -12.62
N LEU A 2 5.14 1.06 -11.70
CA LEU A 2 4.96 0.45 -10.37
C LEU A 2 4.83 -1.08 -10.50
N GLY A 3 5.75 -1.90 -10.03
CA GLY A 3 6.86 -1.65 -9.10
C GLY A 3 7.01 -2.93 -8.28
N GLU A 4 7.99 -3.73 -8.64
CA GLU A 4 8.30 -5.03 -8.03
C GLU A 4 8.52 -4.87 -6.51
N VAL A 5 7.69 -5.54 -5.72
CA VAL A 5 8.03 -5.87 -4.34
C VAL A 5 8.95 -7.08 -4.40
N THR A 6 10.15 -6.84 -3.89
CA THR A 6 11.35 -7.64 -3.98
C THR A 6 11.19 -9.00 -3.32
N SER A 7 11.48 -10.02 -4.11
CA SER A 7 11.88 -11.36 -3.70
C SER A 7 13.09 -11.26 -2.76
N ASP A 8 12.93 -11.57 -1.49
CA ASP A 8 14.07 -11.82 -0.59
C ASP A 8 13.91 -13.06 0.32
N ASP A 9 12.82 -13.81 0.19
CA ASP A 9 12.65 -15.10 0.90
C ASP A 9 12.97 -16.34 0.03
N ASP A 10 13.23 -16.17 -1.27
CA ASP A 10 13.65 -17.27 -2.17
C ASP A 10 15.17 -17.48 -2.21
N ALA A 11 15.96 -16.58 -1.61
CA ALA A 11 17.43 -16.68 -1.61
C ALA A 11 17.99 -17.61 -0.52
N VAL A 12 17.25 -17.86 0.57
CA VAL A 12 17.77 -18.64 1.72
C VAL A 12 17.69 -20.16 1.50
N VAL A 13 16.90 -20.62 0.52
CA VAL A 13 16.81 -22.06 0.19
C VAL A 13 17.71 -22.45 -1.00
N ALA A 14 18.18 -21.49 -1.80
CA ALA A 14 19.06 -21.75 -2.95
C ALA A 14 20.57 -21.76 -2.63
N LEU A 15 20.99 -21.21 -1.48
CA LEU A 15 22.43 -21.11 -1.13
C LEU A 15 23.03 -22.36 -0.46
N ASN A 16 22.23 -23.33 0.00
CA ASN A 16 22.75 -24.52 0.68
C ASN A 16 22.86 -25.80 -0.19
N CYS A 17 22.56 -25.71 -1.50
CA CYS A 17 22.72 -26.86 -2.42
C CYS A 17 23.95 -26.76 -3.33
N ALA A 18 24.67 -25.63 -3.39
CA ALA A 18 25.79 -25.43 -4.30
C ALA A 18 27.19 -25.65 -3.69
N GLU A 19 27.36 -25.57 -2.36
CA GLU A 19 28.69 -25.71 -1.71
C GLU A 19 29.08 -27.13 -1.27
N LEU A 20 28.19 -28.13 -1.38
CA LEU A 20 28.53 -29.54 -1.09
C LEU A 20 28.76 -30.40 -2.34
N GLY A 21 28.81 -29.77 -3.53
CA GLY A 21 28.99 -30.44 -4.82
C GLY A 21 30.41 -30.42 -5.40
N GLN A 22 31.38 -29.76 -4.76
CA GLN A 22 32.74 -29.58 -5.31
C GLN A 22 33.84 -29.87 -4.26
N SER A 23 33.97 -31.10 -3.78
CA SER A 23 35.20 -31.49 -3.03
C SER A 23 35.61 -32.98 -3.15
N THR A 24 34.92 -33.83 -3.92
CA THR A 24 35.32 -35.26 -3.99
C THR A 24 35.55 -35.83 -5.39
N ASN A 25 35.47 -35.03 -6.47
CA ASN A 25 35.68 -35.51 -7.84
C ASN A 25 37.04 -35.17 -8.48
N SER A 26 38.05 -34.74 -7.71
CA SER A 26 39.38 -34.36 -8.27
C SER A 26 40.48 -35.44 -8.22
N SER A 27 40.23 -36.68 -7.77
CA SER A 27 41.34 -37.63 -7.51
C SER A 27 41.29 -38.97 -8.27
N VAL A 28 40.51 -39.11 -9.35
CA VAL A 28 40.36 -40.43 -10.04
C VAL A 28 40.82 -40.47 -11.52
N SER A 29 41.32 -39.39 -12.11
CA SER A 29 41.65 -39.36 -13.56
C SER A 29 43.13 -39.46 -13.96
N ALA A 30 44.02 -39.94 -13.09
CA ALA A 30 45.41 -40.18 -13.50
C ALA A 30 45.95 -41.50 -12.96
N ILE A 31 46.08 -42.50 -13.84
CA ILE A 31 47.25 -43.40 -14.01
C ILE A 31 46.80 -44.51 -14.99
N ARG A 32 47.19 -44.36 -16.25
CA ARG A 32 47.19 -45.41 -17.26
C ARG A 32 48.37 -45.15 -18.20
N THR A 33 49.53 -45.73 -17.90
CA THR A 33 50.63 -45.86 -18.88
C THR A 33 51.47 -47.09 -18.58
N ASP A 34 51.85 -47.73 -19.68
CA ASP A 34 52.41 -49.05 -19.88
C ASP A 34 53.78 -49.36 -19.26
N MET A 35 53.92 -50.66 -19.01
CA MET A 35 55.10 -51.55 -19.02
C MET A 35 56.47 -50.96 -19.39
N SER A 36 57.43 -51.05 -18.45
CA SER A 36 58.77 -51.58 -18.72
C SER A 36 59.52 -51.94 -17.42
N ASN A 37 60.23 -53.08 -17.44
CA ASN A 37 61.20 -53.60 -16.46
C ASN A 37 60.76 -54.15 -15.07
N LYS A 38 60.92 -55.47 -14.91
CA LYS A 38 61.25 -56.18 -13.64
C LYS A 38 62.73 -55.85 -13.25
N PRO A 39 63.22 -56.10 -12.01
CA PRO A 39 62.67 -56.85 -10.86
C PRO A 39 62.61 -55.95 -9.58
N ASP A 40 62.20 -56.31 -8.37
CA ASP A 40 62.22 -57.56 -7.62
C ASP A 40 61.45 -57.37 -6.28
N LEU A 41 61.09 -58.48 -5.65
CA LEU A 41 60.84 -58.63 -4.20
C LEU A 41 59.53 -58.10 -3.56
N LYS A 42 58.53 -59.00 -3.62
CA LYS A 42 57.72 -59.55 -2.51
C LYS A 42 57.18 -58.56 -1.44
N VAL A 43 55.85 -58.43 -1.45
CA VAL A 43 54.89 -58.63 -0.34
C VAL A 43 53.72 -57.64 -0.49
N VAL A 44 52.71 -57.98 -1.30
CA VAL A 44 51.32 -57.47 -1.20
C VAL A 44 50.39 -58.51 -1.84
N GLU A 45 49.11 -58.50 -1.47
CA GLU A 45 47.94 -59.10 -2.13
C GLU A 45 47.38 -60.41 -1.55
N LYS A 46 46.58 -60.26 -0.47
CA LYS A 46 45.34 -61.05 -0.33
C LYS A 46 44.31 -60.54 0.71
N GLY A 47 44.49 -59.36 1.31
CA GLY A 47 43.65 -58.89 2.42
C GLY A 47 42.67 -57.74 2.18
N ILE A 48 42.75 -56.98 1.08
CA ILE A 48 42.12 -55.63 1.01
C ILE A 48 40.82 -55.59 0.16
N SER A 49 40.50 -56.61 -0.64
CA SER A 49 39.40 -56.49 -1.62
C SER A 49 37.98 -56.77 -1.08
N HIS A 50 37.81 -57.52 0.02
CA HIS A 50 36.46 -57.95 0.44
C HIS A 50 35.79 -57.00 1.46
N SER A 51 36.55 -56.30 2.32
CA SER A 51 35.96 -55.37 3.29
C SER A 51 35.48 -54.08 2.60
N VAL A 52 36.28 -53.54 1.68
CA VAL A 52 35.97 -52.32 0.92
C VAL A 52 34.74 -52.52 0.02
N VAL A 53 34.64 -53.66 -0.67
CA VAL A 53 33.48 -53.99 -1.51
C VAL A 53 32.20 -54.17 -0.68
N LYS A 54 32.31 -54.77 0.52
CA LYS A 54 31.16 -54.91 1.45
C LYS A 54 30.70 -53.56 1.98
N GLU A 55 31.63 -52.68 2.31
CA GLU A 55 31.33 -51.33 2.81
C GLU A 55 30.72 -50.43 1.72
N MET A 56 31.23 -50.49 0.49
CA MET A 56 30.64 -49.79 -0.65
C MET A 56 29.23 -50.31 -0.97
N SER A 57 29.01 -51.63 -0.89
CA SER A 57 27.68 -52.24 -1.08
C SER A 57 26.68 -51.79 -0.01
N GLN A 58 27.13 -51.68 1.24
CA GLN A 58 26.32 -51.17 2.35
C GLN A 58 25.98 -49.68 2.18
N ARG A 59 26.96 -48.84 1.78
CA ARG A 59 26.71 -47.41 1.50
C ARG A 59 25.74 -47.20 0.35
N LEU A 60 25.84 -48.01 -0.72
CA LEU A 60 24.91 -47.96 -1.84
C LEU A 60 23.49 -48.40 -1.44
N GLN A 61 23.39 -49.39 -0.55
CA GLN A 61 22.10 -49.82 0.01
C GLN A 61 21.47 -48.74 0.88
N GLU A 62 22.27 -48.04 1.70
CA GLU A 62 21.80 -46.95 2.56
C GLU A 62 21.39 -45.71 1.74
N GLN A 63 22.16 -45.35 0.70
CA GLN A 63 21.76 -44.30 -0.25
C GLN A 63 20.40 -44.60 -0.89
N ARG A 64 20.18 -45.84 -1.36
CA ARG A 64 18.88 -46.25 -1.90
C ARG A 64 17.75 -46.21 -0.87
N ARG A 65 18.04 -46.44 0.42
CA ARG A 65 17.04 -46.30 1.49
C ARG A 65 16.68 -44.84 1.72
N VAL A 66 17.68 -43.96 1.79
CA VAL A 66 17.50 -42.52 1.94
C VAL A 66 16.72 -41.93 0.75
N GLU A 67 17.05 -42.32 -0.48
CA GLU A 67 16.32 -41.91 -1.69
C GLU A 67 14.84 -42.34 -1.69
N ARG A 68 14.55 -43.54 -1.18
CA ARG A 68 13.17 -44.01 -1.05
C ARG A 68 12.40 -43.23 0.01
N ILE A 69 13.05 -42.91 1.13
CA ILE A 69 12.46 -42.12 2.21
C ILE A 69 12.23 -40.68 1.75
N SER A 70 13.19 -40.06 1.07
CA SER A 70 13.05 -38.70 0.53
C SER A 70 11.98 -38.61 -0.56
N ALA A 71 11.88 -39.61 -1.45
CA ALA A 71 10.82 -39.69 -2.44
C ALA A 71 9.42 -39.92 -1.81
N CYS A 72 9.35 -40.57 -0.64
CA CYS A 72 8.10 -40.75 0.09
C CYS A 72 7.66 -39.43 0.76
N LEU A 73 8.60 -38.78 1.46
CA LEU A 73 8.38 -37.47 2.11
C LEU A 73 7.96 -36.40 1.11
N SER A 74 8.62 -36.32 -0.06
CA SER A 74 8.25 -35.34 -1.09
C SER A 74 6.83 -35.55 -1.64
N LYS A 75 6.40 -36.81 -1.82
CA LYS A 75 5.02 -37.13 -2.19
C LYS A 75 4.03 -36.73 -1.09
N GLN A 76 4.40 -36.90 0.18
CA GLN A 76 3.56 -36.54 1.31
C GLN A 76 3.44 -35.02 1.46
N VAL A 77 4.54 -34.28 1.36
CA VAL A 77 4.55 -32.81 1.32
C VAL A 77 3.69 -32.29 0.17
N ARG A 78 3.83 -32.86 -1.04
CA ARG A 78 3.01 -32.46 -2.20
C ARG A 78 1.51 -32.72 -1.98
N ARG A 79 1.16 -33.81 -1.29
CA ARG A 79 -0.24 -34.10 -0.91
C ARG A 79 -0.75 -33.09 0.10
N TYR A 80 0.02 -32.74 1.12
CA TYR A 80 -0.36 -31.70 2.08
C TYR A 80 -0.51 -30.35 1.40
N GLN A 81 0.45 -29.93 0.56
CA GLN A 81 0.35 -28.69 -0.20
C GLN A 81 -0.89 -28.66 -1.09
N ASN A 82 -1.21 -29.75 -1.79
CA ASN A 82 -2.43 -29.82 -2.60
C ASN A 82 -3.70 -29.77 -1.73
N ASN A 83 -3.73 -30.48 -0.60
CA ASN A 83 -4.85 -30.43 0.34
C ASN A 83 -5.00 -29.05 0.99
N LEU A 84 -3.92 -28.31 1.23
CA LEU A 84 -3.93 -26.92 1.69
C LEU A 84 -4.45 -25.95 0.62
N LYS A 85 -4.12 -26.18 -0.66
CA LYS A 85 -4.70 -25.40 -1.77
C LYS A 85 -6.20 -25.66 -1.93
N HIS A 86 -6.66 -26.89 -1.67
CA HIS A 86 -8.06 -27.29 -1.79
C HIS A 86 -8.86 -27.14 -0.49
N SER A 87 -8.20 -26.92 0.66
CA SER A 87 -8.90 -26.48 1.88
C SER A 87 -9.52 -25.13 1.56
N GLY A 88 -10.82 -24.99 1.80
CA GLY A 88 -11.76 -24.08 1.14
C GLY A 88 -11.45 -22.57 1.14
N ILE A 89 -10.25 -22.14 1.49
CA ILE A 89 -9.71 -20.78 1.44
C ILE A 89 -9.76 -20.21 0.01
N GLU A 90 -9.40 -20.96 -1.04
CA GLU A 90 -9.48 -20.46 -2.42
C GLU A 90 -10.93 -20.20 -2.87
N PRO A 91 -11.88 -21.15 -2.71
CA PRO A 91 -13.30 -20.90 -2.95
C PRO A 91 -13.88 -19.77 -2.08
N LEU A 92 -13.48 -19.67 -0.81
CA LEU A 92 -13.95 -18.63 0.10
C LEU A 92 -13.43 -17.25 -0.31
N LYS A 93 -12.17 -17.16 -0.75
CA LYS A 93 -11.56 -15.94 -1.27
C LYS A 93 -12.26 -15.49 -2.54
N ALA A 94 -12.48 -16.40 -3.49
CA ALA A 94 -13.22 -16.10 -4.72
C ALA A 94 -14.66 -15.65 -4.42
N HIS A 95 -15.31 -16.28 -3.44
CA HIS A 95 -16.65 -15.88 -3.00
C HIS A 95 -16.65 -14.50 -2.33
N SER A 96 -15.67 -14.19 -1.48
CA SER A 96 -15.54 -12.85 -0.90
C SER A 96 -15.24 -11.78 -1.95
N GLU A 97 -14.38 -12.08 -2.93
CA GLU A 97 -14.08 -11.17 -4.05
C GLU A 97 -15.33 -10.93 -4.91
N HIS A 98 -16.14 -11.97 -5.14
CA HIS A 98 -17.42 -11.84 -5.83
C HIS A 98 -18.41 -10.96 -5.06
N MET A 99 -18.60 -11.20 -3.77
CA MET A 99 -19.48 -10.38 -2.94
C MET A 99 -19.01 -8.92 -2.85
N LEU A 100 -17.70 -8.69 -2.75
CA LEU A 100 -17.13 -7.34 -2.78
C LEU A 100 -17.40 -6.65 -4.12
N ASN A 101 -17.30 -7.36 -5.25
CA ASN A 101 -17.63 -6.80 -6.56
C ASN A 101 -19.12 -6.51 -6.72
N GLU A 102 -20.00 -7.37 -6.19
CA GLU A 102 -21.45 -7.11 -6.19
C GLU A 102 -21.82 -5.88 -5.35
N LEU A 103 -21.27 -5.76 -4.14
CA LEU A 103 -21.43 -4.57 -3.30
C LEU A 103 -20.91 -3.33 -4.01
N ARG A 104 -19.71 -3.40 -4.58
CA ARG A 104 -19.11 -2.30 -5.35
C ARG A 104 -20.00 -1.85 -6.51
N HIS A 105 -20.63 -2.77 -7.22
CA HIS A 105 -21.59 -2.46 -8.28
C HIS A 105 -22.88 -1.82 -7.74
N GLN A 106 -23.37 -2.25 -6.59
CA GLN A 106 -24.53 -1.63 -5.92
C GLN A 106 -24.21 -0.19 -5.49
N TYR A 107 -23.04 0.08 -4.91
CA TYR A 107 -22.59 1.43 -4.57
C TYR A 107 -22.33 2.31 -5.79
N GLN A 108 -21.81 1.76 -6.89
CA GLN A 108 -21.73 2.52 -8.15
C GLN A 108 -23.09 2.94 -8.70
N GLN A 109 -24.14 2.20 -8.36
CA GLN A 109 -25.52 2.47 -8.77
C GLN A 109 -26.32 3.24 -7.70
N SER A 110 -25.80 3.42 -6.49
CA SER A 110 -26.48 4.20 -5.46
C SER A 110 -26.48 5.66 -5.88
N THR A 111 -27.69 6.18 -6.13
CA THR A 111 -27.97 7.56 -6.53
C THR A 111 -27.92 8.56 -5.38
N GLU A 112 -27.54 8.14 -4.18
CA GLU A 112 -27.51 9.00 -3.00
C GLU A 112 -26.35 9.99 -3.12
N SER A 113 -26.73 11.19 -3.53
CA SER A 113 -25.87 12.34 -3.67
C SER A 113 -26.15 13.29 -2.53
N LEU A 114 -25.11 13.68 -1.82
CA LEU A 114 -25.19 14.69 -0.78
C LEU A 114 -24.75 16.03 -1.37
N ILE A 115 -25.45 17.10 -1.01
CA ILE A 115 -25.10 18.45 -1.44
C ILE A 115 -24.39 19.13 -0.30
N SER A 116 -23.32 19.86 -0.59
CA SER A 116 -22.47 20.45 0.45
C SER A 116 -21.94 21.80 -0.02
N ASP A 117 -21.76 22.74 0.89
CA ASP A 117 -21.22 24.08 0.58
C ASP A 117 -19.69 24.20 0.83
N ASP A 118 -19.05 23.12 1.27
CA ASP A 118 -17.62 23.00 1.55
C ASP A 118 -16.83 22.34 0.41
N ALA A 119 -17.43 22.18 -0.79
CA ALA A 119 -16.81 21.44 -1.87
C ALA A 119 -15.52 22.07 -2.40
N GLY A 120 -15.33 23.36 -2.16
CA GLY A 120 -14.12 24.09 -2.53
C GLY A 120 -12.89 23.73 -1.70
N VAL A 121 -13.07 23.12 -0.52
CA VAL A 121 -11.97 22.71 0.37
C VAL A 121 -11.01 21.74 -0.33
N VAL A 122 -11.49 20.99 -1.32
CA VAL A 122 -10.67 20.08 -2.15
C VAL A 122 -9.48 20.78 -2.79
N LEU A 123 -9.52 22.09 -3.06
CA LEU A 123 -8.38 22.83 -3.62
C LEU A 123 -7.14 22.78 -2.74
N LEU A 124 -7.32 22.54 -1.44
CA LEU A 124 -6.25 22.53 -0.45
C LEU A 124 -5.65 21.13 -0.22
N TRP A 125 -6.12 20.11 -0.95
CA TRP A 125 -5.64 18.72 -0.84
C TRP A 125 -4.11 18.58 -0.78
N PRO A 126 -3.28 19.32 -1.57
CA PRO A 126 -1.83 19.12 -1.55
C PRO A 126 -1.16 19.58 -0.26
N PHE A 127 -1.85 20.35 0.56
CA PHE A 127 -1.32 20.95 1.78
C PHE A 127 -1.81 20.23 3.04
N LEU A 128 -2.83 19.36 2.92
CA LEU A 128 -3.47 18.72 4.07
C LEU A 128 -2.52 17.79 4.81
N GLU A 129 -1.72 17.00 4.10
CA GLU A 129 -0.74 16.11 4.71
C GLU A 129 0.26 16.90 5.56
N ILE A 130 0.83 17.98 5.01
CA ILE A 130 1.78 18.83 5.72
C ILE A 130 1.14 19.45 6.96
N LEU A 131 -0.10 19.92 6.85
CA LEU A 131 -0.85 20.48 7.99
C LEU A 131 -1.01 19.46 9.10
N PHE A 132 -1.54 18.28 8.77
CA PHE A 132 -1.89 17.27 9.77
C PHE A 132 -0.66 16.62 10.38
N THR A 133 0.43 16.47 9.62
CA THR A 133 1.72 16.04 10.16
C THR A 133 2.29 17.06 11.15
N LYS A 134 2.26 18.36 10.81
CA LYS A 134 2.75 19.42 11.71
C LYS A 134 1.98 19.50 13.02
N LEU A 135 0.67 19.28 12.97
CA LEU A 135 -0.21 19.28 14.13
C LEU A 135 -0.28 17.93 14.86
N GLU A 136 0.61 17.00 14.50
CA GLU A 136 0.73 15.67 15.12
C GLU A 136 -0.57 14.85 15.10
N LEU A 137 -1.42 15.05 14.07
CA LEU A 137 -2.69 14.34 13.92
C LEU A 137 -2.55 13.00 13.19
N LEU A 138 -1.45 12.83 12.46
CA LEU A 138 -1.13 11.64 11.68
C LEU A 138 -0.05 10.80 12.36
N ILE A 139 -0.19 9.48 12.27
CA ILE A 139 0.82 8.50 12.67
C ILE A 139 1.22 7.65 11.48
N THR A 140 2.42 7.10 11.52
CA THR A 140 2.87 6.08 10.57
C THR A 140 2.81 4.72 11.26
N ALA A 141 1.96 3.83 10.76
CA ALA A 141 1.85 2.46 11.25
C ALA A 141 3.12 1.66 10.93
N GLU A 142 3.30 0.52 11.60
CA GLU A 142 4.44 -0.38 11.35
C GLU A 142 4.54 -0.88 9.90
N SER A 143 3.41 -0.91 9.19
CA SER A 143 3.31 -1.23 7.76
C SER A 143 3.84 -0.12 6.84
N GLY A 144 4.17 1.06 7.37
CA GLY A 144 4.53 2.25 6.61
C GLY A 144 3.32 3.08 6.15
N GLN A 145 2.10 2.66 6.47
CA GLN A 145 0.87 3.38 6.14
C GLN A 145 0.66 4.59 7.05
N ILE A 146 0.27 5.73 6.47
CA ILE A 146 -0.08 6.93 7.23
C ILE A 146 -1.57 6.84 7.59
N THR A 147 -1.92 7.07 8.86
CA THR A 147 -3.32 7.11 9.32
C THR A 147 -3.49 8.22 10.34
N PHE A 148 -4.73 8.59 10.66
CA PHE A 148 -4.99 9.41 11.84
C PHE A 148 -4.61 8.67 13.13
N ALA A 149 -4.18 9.42 14.14
CA ALA A 149 -3.78 8.87 15.44
C ALA A 149 -4.96 8.20 16.16
N ASP A 150 -6.10 8.87 16.20
CA ASP A 150 -7.35 8.42 16.78
C ASP A 150 -8.54 9.23 16.22
N LEU A 151 -9.76 8.92 16.69
CA LEU A 151 -10.98 9.64 16.30
C LEU A 151 -10.95 11.11 16.75
N ALA A 152 -10.30 11.42 17.88
CA ALA A 152 -10.16 12.80 18.36
C ALA A 152 -9.27 13.64 17.43
N ALA A 153 -8.23 13.04 16.85
CA ALA A 153 -7.39 13.66 15.84
C ALA A 153 -8.18 13.94 14.55
N GLN A 154 -9.06 13.02 14.12
CA GLN A 154 -9.97 13.25 13.00
C GLN A 154 -10.98 14.36 13.30
N GLN A 155 -11.56 14.40 14.50
CA GLN A 155 -12.45 15.47 14.94
C GLN A 155 -11.74 16.84 14.98
N LYS A 156 -10.50 16.88 15.47
CA LYS A 156 -9.66 18.09 15.43
C LYS A 156 -9.38 18.50 13.97
N ALA A 157 -9.03 17.56 13.10
CA ALA A 157 -8.83 17.83 11.68
C ALA A 157 -10.09 18.39 11.00
N HIS A 158 -11.27 17.85 11.33
CA HIS A 158 -12.56 18.37 10.86
C HIS A 158 -12.78 19.82 11.27
N ALA A 159 -12.64 20.12 12.57
CA ALA A 159 -12.80 21.47 13.09
C ALA A 159 -11.81 22.46 12.45
N LEU A 160 -10.57 22.03 12.22
CA LEU A 160 -9.53 22.81 11.54
C LEU A 160 -9.92 23.13 10.10
N LEU A 161 -10.42 22.14 9.33
CA LEU A 161 -10.85 22.36 7.95
C LEU A 161 -12.09 23.26 7.86
N CYS A 162 -13.03 23.14 8.79
CA CYS A 162 -14.18 24.05 8.89
C CYS A 162 -13.70 25.49 9.11
N GLN A 163 -12.79 25.73 10.07
CA GLN A 163 -12.23 27.06 10.28
C GLN A 163 -11.37 27.56 9.10
N LEU A 164 -10.64 26.68 8.44
CA LEU A 164 -9.87 26.99 7.24
C LEU A 164 -10.79 27.53 6.13
N ALA A 165 -11.94 26.89 5.93
CA ALA A 165 -12.98 27.30 4.98
C ALA A 165 -13.81 28.51 5.46
N GLY A 166 -13.77 28.84 6.75
CA GLY A 166 -14.65 29.84 7.36
C GLY A 166 -16.10 29.37 7.44
N ILE A 167 -16.30 28.07 7.61
CA ILE A 167 -17.60 27.41 7.71
C ILE A 167 -17.84 27.05 9.18
N GLU A 168 -19.06 27.26 9.65
CA GLU A 168 -19.48 26.82 10.96
C GLU A 168 -19.77 25.31 10.90
N ALA A 169 -18.93 24.51 11.57
CA ALA A 169 -19.00 23.04 11.56
C ALA A 169 -20.38 22.49 11.96
N ASN A 170 -21.13 23.22 12.79
CA ASN A 170 -22.39 22.75 13.38
C ASN A 170 -23.63 23.13 12.57
N SER A 171 -23.51 24.07 11.62
CA SER A 171 -24.65 24.59 10.86
C SER A 171 -24.58 24.27 9.37
N ALA A 172 -23.41 23.82 8.90
CA ALA A 172 -23.18 23.46 7.52
C ALA A 172 -23.09 21.95 7.33
N GLU A 173 -23.64 21.49 6.22
CA GLU A 173 -23.34 20.18 5.66
C GLU A 173 -21.85 20.18 5.25
N THR A 174 -21.04 19.35 5.90
CA THR A 174 -19.56 19.30 5.75
C THR A 174 -19.09 17.99 5.11
N TYR A 175 -19.84 17.53 4.11
CA TYR A 175 -19.69 16.20 3.53
C TYR A 175 -18.38 16.04 2.74
N VAL A 176 -17.85 17.12 2.16
CA VAL A 176 -16.54 17.07 1.48
C VAL A 176 -15.40 17.02 2.48
N ILE A 177 -15.48 17.78 3.56
CA ILE A 177 -14.53 17.70 4.66
C ILE A 177 -14.51 16.27 5.22
N ASN A 178 -15.67 15.67 5.46
CA ASN A 178 -15.77 14.26 5.89
C ASN A 178 -15.08 13.30 4.91
N ALA A 179 -15.34 13.45 3.61
CA ALA A 179 -14.68 12.64 2.57
C ALA A 179 -13.15 12.79 2.58
N LEU A 180 -12.63 14.01 2.75
CA LEU A 180 -11.19 14.29 2.81
C LEU A 180 -10.52 13.65 4.03
N LEU A 181 -11.27 13.43 5.12
CA LEU A 181 -10.78 12.83 6.37
C LEU A 181 -10.96 11.31 6.44
N GLY A 182 -11.63 10.72 5.46
CA GLY A 182 -11.96 9.29 5.45
C GLY A 182 -13.06 8.91 6.41
N LEU A 183 -13.96 9.85 6.71
CA LEU A 183 -15.16 9.63 7.51
C LEU A 183 -16.33 9.23 6.61
N GLU A 184 -17.38 8.68 7.21
CA GLU A 184 -18.68 8.55 6.52
C GLU A 184 -19.14 9.94 6.07
N LEU A 185 -19.76 10.05 4.88
CA LEU A 185 -20.05 11.36 4.31
C LEU A 185 -20.94 12.19 5.23
N ASP A 186 -21.96 11.58 5.83
CA ASP A 186 -22.91 12.16 6.77
C ASP A 186 -22.45 12.03 8.24
N HIS A 187 -21.17 11.77 8.49
CA HIS A 187 -20.63 11.70 9.85
C HIS A 187 -20.81 13.03 10.59
N GLU A 188 -21.40 12.96 11.78
CA GLU A 188 -21.58 14.08 12.69
C GLU A 188 -20.73 13.85 13.95
N PHE A 189 -20.01 14.88 14.37
CA PHE A 189 -19.28 14.85 15.64
C PHE A 189 -20.13 15.46 16.76
N ASP A 190 -20.05 14.85 17.95
CA ASP A 190 -20.71 15.37 19.15
C ASP A 190 -20.18 16.77 19.54
N GLU A 191 -21.07 17.61 20.09
CA GLU A 191 -20.94 19.06 20.33
C GLU A 191 -19.83 19.52 21.31
N GLU A 192 -18.75 18.78 21.50
CA GLU A 192 -17.62 19.30 22.25
C GLU A 192 -16.93 20.39 21.44
N THR A 193 -17.04 21.63 21.94
CA THR A 193 -16.34 22.78 21.37
C THR A 193 -14.84 22.54 21.48
N LEU A 194 -14.25 21.99 20.40
CA LEU A 194 -12.82 21.86 20.27
C LEU A 194 -12.21 23.26 20.20
N VAL A 195 -11.52 23.64 21.27
CA VAL A 195 -10.77 24.89 21.31
C VAL A 195 -9.54 24.71 20.43
N ILE A 196 -9.54 25.41 19.29
CA ILE A 196 -8.37 25.47 18.42
C ILE A 196 -7.37 26.44 19.07
N ASP A 197 -6.22 25.89 19.46
CA ASP A 197 -5.12 26.64 20.06
C ASP A 197 -4.49 27.65 19.07
N SER A 198 -3.73 28.61 19.59
CA SER A 198 -3.13 29.67 18.77
C SER A 198 -2.11 29.15 17.76
N GLU A 199 -1.42 28.05 18.08
CA GLU A 199 -0.43 27.43 17.19
C GLU A 199 -1.13 26.86 15.95
N ALA A 200 -2.24 26.15 16.15
CA ALA A 200 -3.07 25.66 15.07
C ALA A 200 -3.65 26.80 14.22
N GLN A 201 -4.09 27.91 14.82
CA GLN A 201 -4.54 29.10 14.06
C GLN A 201 -3.44 29.66 13.14
N ASP A 202 -2.22 29.78 13.66
CA ASP A 202 -1.08 30.29 12.90
C ASP A 202 -0.71 29.35 11.73
N GLU A 203 -0.83 28.04 11.92
CA GLU A 203 -0.62 27.05 10.87
C GLU A 203 -1.72 27.09 9.80
N LEU A 204 -3.00 27.25 10.16
CA LEU A 204 -4.09 27.45 9.19
C LEU A 204 -3.86 28.70 8.34
N HIS A 205 -3.48 29.81 8.96
CA HIS A 205 -3.18 31.06 8.26
C HIS A 205 -1.97 30.93 7.33
N THR A 206 -0.94 30.21 7.79
CA THR A 206 0.26 29.92 7.00
C THR A 206 -0.08 29.07 5.78
N LEU A 207 -0.95 28.06 5.92
CA LEU A 207 -1.39 27.21 4.83
C LEU A 207 -2.16 27.99 3.77
N ILE A 208 -3.18 28.79 4.15
CA ILE A 208 -3.96 29.55 3.17
C ILE A 208 -3.06 30.52 2.41
N LYS A 209 -2.16 31.22 3.12
CA LYS A 209 -1.18 32.10 2.48
C LYS A 209 -0.27 31.36 1.52
N ALA A 210 0.19 30.16 1.87
CA ALA A 210 1.01 29.35 0.99
C ALA A 210 0.25 28.93 -0.27
N ALA A 211 -1.03 28.55 -0.15
CA ALA A 211 -1.89 28.22 -1.28
C ALA A 211 -2.10 29.43 -2.21
N ILE A 212 -2.44 30.60 -1.65
CA ILE A 212 -2.62 31.85 -2.41
C ILE A 212 -1.33 32.26 -3.12
N ASN A 213 -0.20 32.23 -2.41
CA ASN A 213 1.10 32.63 -2.97
C ASN A 213 1.57 31.70 -4.09
N ARG A 214 1.30 30.39 -3.98
CA ARG A 214 1.64 29.44 -5.05
C ARG A 214 0.75 29.64 -6.27
N TRP A 215 -0.52 29.98 -6.08
CA TRP A 215 -1.45 30.26 -7.17
C TRP A 215 -1.32 31.71 -7.64
N GLU A 216 -0.28 31.99 -8.44
CA GLU A 216 0.10 33.34 -8.89
C GLU A 216 -1.05 34.18 -9.48
N ALA A 217 -2.07 33.53 -10.06
CA ALA A 217 -3.24 34.20 -10.61
C ALA A 217 -4.08 34.94 -9.55
N LEU A 218 -4.02 34.50 -8.27
CA LEU A 218 -4.70 35.14 -7.15
C LEU A 218 -3.97 36.40 -6.65
N LYS A 219 -2.66 36.53 -6.92
CA LYS A 219 -1.79 37.59 -6.36
C LYS A 219 -1.91 37.61 -4.83
N ASP A 220 -2.01 38.79 -4.23
CA ASP A 220 -2.21 38.98 -2.79
C ASP A 220 -3.70 39.02 -2.41
N MET A 221 -4.48 38.04 -2.89
CA MET A 221 -5.91 37.95 -2.54
C MET A 221 -6.06 37.87 -1.01
N PRO A 222 -6.95 38.67 -0.40
CA PRO A 222 -7.25 38.52 1.02
C PRO A 222 -7.80 37.12 1.33
N ILE A 223 -7.43 36.56 2.49
CA ILE A 223 -7.84 35.22 2.93
C ILE A 223 -9.36 35.06 2.92
N ASP A 224 -10.09 36.06 3.42
CA ASP A 224 -11.56 36.00 3.43
C ASP A 224 -12.13 36.01 2.01
N ALA A 225 -11.53 36.76 1.07
CA ALA A 225 -11.96 36.71 -0.32
C ALA A 225 -11.70 35.32 -0.93
N PHE A 226 -10.54 34.71 -0.64
CA PHE A 226 -10.23 33.35 -1.08
C PHE A 226 -11.23 32.32 -0.53
N ARG A 227 -11.58 32.39 0.75
CA ARG A 227 -12.59 31.53 1.39
C ARG A 227 -13.94 31.60 0.67
N HIS A 228 -14.50 32.80 0.54
CA HIS A 228 -15.83 32.99 -0.07
C HIS A 228 -15.85 32.66 -1.57
N MET A 229 -14.76 32.92 -2.29
CA MET A 229 -14.71 32.72 -3.74
C MET A 229 -14.43 31.27 -4.14
N PHE A 230 -13.64 30.54 -3.34
CA PHE A 230 -13.06 29.25 -3.75
C PHE A 230 -13.24 28.11 -2.74
N LEU A 231 -13.33 28.35 -1.44
CA LEU A 231 -13.49 27.28 -0.44
C LEU A 231 -14.96 26.99 -0.14
N GLN A 232 -15.78 28.05 -0.02
CA GLN A 232 -17.22 27.98 0.22
C GLN A 232 -17.95 27.80 -1.12
N ARG A 233 -17.87 26.59 -1.66
CA ARG A 233 -18.47 26.23 -2.95
C ARG A 233 -19.46 25.12 -2.75
N ARG A 234 -20.65 25.35 -3.29
CA ARG A 234 -21.64 24.30 -3.45
C ARG A 234 -21.11 23.22 -4.38
N GLY A 235 -21.30 21.97 -3.99
CA GLY A 235 -20.98 20.81 -4.78
C GLY A 235 -21.82 19.61 -4.39
N GLU A 236 -21.71 18.57 -5.19
CA GLU A 236 -22.35 17.28 -5.01
C GLU A 236 -21.30 16.23 -4.68
N VAL A 237 -21.53 15.48 -3.60
CA VAL A 237 -20.65 14.42 -3.11
C VAL A 237 -21.37 13.08 -3.25
N LYS A 238 -20.70 12.10 -3.86
CA LYS A 238 -21.25 10.77 -4.11
C LYS A 238 -20.22 9.71 -3.75
N LEU A 239 -20.65 8.67 -3.06
CA LEU A 239 -19.85 7.46 -2.91
C LEU A 239 -19.77 6.74 -4.26
N THR A 240 -18.61 6.16 -4.54
CA THR A 240 -18.33 5.37 -5.73
C THR A 240 -17.66 4.07 -5.35
N ALA A 241 -17.50 3.17 -6.32
CA ALA A 241 -16.80 1.90 -6.15
C ALA A 241 -15.36 2.00 -5.62
N ASN A 242 -14.70 3.13 -5.89
CA ASN A 242 -13.26 3.31 -5.71
C ASN A 242 -12.95 4.46 -4.72
N GLY A 243 -13.95 4.95 -3.98
CA GLY A 243 -13.83 6.11 -3.09
C GLY A 243 -14.97 7.09 -3.30
N VAL A 244 -14.67 8.39 -3.46
CA VAL A 244 -15.66 9.48 -3.48
C VAL A 244 -15.54 10.31 -4.75
N SER A 245 -16.66 10.71 -5.34
CA SER A 245 -16.73 11.69 -6.41
C SER A 245 -17.30 13.01 -5.89
N ILE A 246 -16.62 14.10 -6.21
CA ILE A 246 -16.98 15.46 -5.78
C ILE A 246 -17.14 16.30 -7.05
N VAL A 247 -18.36 16.75 -7.33
CA VAL A 247 -18.67 17.63 -8.45
C VAL A 247 -18.91 19.03 -7.91
N VAL A 248 -18.08 19.99 -8.30
CA VAL A 248 -18.18 21.37 -7.81
C VAL A 248 -19.00 22.22 -8.77
N GLU A 249 -19.92 23.05 -8.24
CA GLU A 249 -20.72 23.96 -9.05
C GLU A 249 -19.81 24.99 -9.75
N ASN A 250 -19.97 25.22 -11.05
CA ASN A 250 -19.15 26.17 -11.81
C ASN A 250 -19.56 27.63 -11.58
N LYS A 251 -18.60 28.55 -11.39
CA LYS A 251 -18.82 30.00 -11.34
C LYS A 251 -17.81 30.78 -12.19
N PRO A 252 -18.09 32.05 -12.56
CA PRO A 252 -17.22 32.83 -13.44
C PRO A 252 -15.78 32.98 -12.95
N GLN A 253 -15.55 33.04 -11.63
CA GLN A 253 -14.19 33.15 -11.08
C GLN A 253 -13.33 31.90 -11.31
N ASP A 254 -13.94 30.75 -11.61
CA ASP A 254 -13.27 29.47 -11.78
C ASP A 254 -12.37 29.47 -13.03
N VAL A 255 -12.49 30.46 -13.92
CA VAL A 255 -11.50 30.74 -14.99
C VAL A 255 -10.07 30.88 -14.45
N LEU A 256 -9.90 31.25 -13.18
CA LEU A 256 -8.59 31.34 -12.54
C LEU A 256 -7.95 29.96 -12.32
N LEU A 257 -8.75 28.88 -12.24
CA LEU A 257 -8.26 27.51 -12.07
C LEU A 257 -7.45 27.03 -13.29
N MET A 258 -7.62 27.66 -14.45
CA MET A 258 -6.75 27.42 -15.62
C MET A 258 -5.25 27.70 -15.34
N LYS A 259 -4.96 28.47 -14.27
CA LYS A 259 -3.61 28.79 -13.81
C LYS A 259 -3.29 28.15 -12.46
N LEU A 260 -4.06 27.16 -12.03
CA LEU A 260 -3.79 26.44 -10.80
C LEU A 260 -2.47 25.65 -10.96
N PRO A 261 -1.49 25.79 -10.04
CA PRO A 261 -0.17 25.21 -10.21
C PRO A 261 -0.10 23.73 -9.80
N TRP A 262 -1.18 23.19 -9.22
CA TRP A 262 -1.36 21.76 -8.95
C TRP A 262 -2.59 21.23 -9.69
N GLY A 263 -2.66 19.91 -9.89
CA GLY A 263 -3.75 19.27 -10.61
C GLY A 263 -5.03 19.17 -9.78
N LEU A 264 -6.16 19.24 -10.48
CA LEU A 264 -7.47 18.75 -10.03
C LEU A 264 -7.83 17.52 -10.87
N GLY A 265 -8.60 16.60 -10.29
CA GLY A 265 -8.92 15.30 -10.88
C GLY A 265 -8.88 14.23 -9.81
N ILE A 266 -8.19 13.12 -10.07
CA ILE A 266 -8.08 12.01 -9.11
C ILE A 266 -6.96 12.30 -8.11
N VAL A 267 -7.31 12.35 -6.83
CA VAL A 267 -6.42 12.58 -5.69
C VAL A 267 -6.44 11.35 -4.79
N GLN A 268 -5.27 10.93 -4.33
CA GLN A 268 -5.12 9.92 -3.29
C GLN A 268 -4.47 10.59 -2.08
N LEU A 269 -5.17 10.62 -0.94
CA LEU A 269 -4.63 11.10 0.31
C LEU A 269 -4.00 9.93 1.08
N PRO A 270 -2.85 10.10 1.76
CA PRO A 270 -2.12 8.99 2.36
C PRO A 270 -2.90 8.17 3.40
N TRP A 271 -3.86 8.81 4.10
CA TRP A 271 -4.69 8.19 5.13
C TRP A 271 -5.99 7.56 4.62
N LEU A 272 -6.27 7.63 3.31
CA LEU A 272 -7.45 7.02 2.71
C LEU A 272 -7.22 5.59 2.20
N ASP A 273 -6.08 4.97 2.56
CA ASP A 273 -5.68 3.64 2.12
C ASP A 273 -5.77 3.49 0.58
N THR A 274 -6.81 2.78 0.09
CA THR A 274 -7.06 2.55 -1.34
C THR A 274 -8.10 3.48 -1.96
N ASP A 275 -8.79 4.27 -1.16
CA ASP A 275 -9.88 5.12 -1.64
C ASP A 275 -9.35 6.37 -2.36
N LEU A 276 -9.98 6.68 -3.48
CA LEU A 276 -9.64 7.79 -4.35
C LEU A 276 -10.71 8.87 -4.28
N ILE A 277 -10.28 10.13 -4.30
CA ILE A 277 -11.16 11.29 -4.43
C ILE A 277 -11.11 11.75 -5.90
N ASN A 278 -12.22 11.60 -6.61
CA ASN A 278 -12.39 12.13 -7.96
C ASN A 278 -13.01 13.53 -7.88
N ILE A 279 -12.22 14.54 -8.21
CA ILE A 279 -12.64 15.95 -8.20
C ILE A 279 -13.02 16.35 -9.63
N GLU A 280 -14.30 16.61 -9.84
CA GLU A 280 -14.87 17.14 -11.07
C GLU A 280 -15.19 18.63 -10.86
N TRP A 281 -14.34 19.48 -11.42
CA TRP A 281 -14.53 20.92 -11.41
C TRP A 281 -14.32 21.40 -12.84
N ASP A 282 -15.37 21.86 -13.52
CA ASP A 282 -15.20 22.34 -14.89
C ASP A 282 -14.63 23.76 -14.85
N TYR A 283 -13.38 23.88 -15.27
CA TYR A 283 -12.73 25.17 -15.45
C TYR A 283 -12.19 25.29 -16.87
N GLY A 284 -12.72 26.25 -17.60
CA GLY A 284 -12.46 26.40 -19.04
C GLY A 284 -13.72 26.11 -19.85
N PHE A 285 -13.90 26.88 -20.91
CA PHE A 285 -15.09 26.88 -21.78
C PHE A 285 -15.29 25.58 -22.55
#